data_AF-A0A9D9KFN2-F1
#
_entry.id   AF-A0A9D9KFN2-F1
#
_cell.length_a   1.000
_cell.length_b   1.000
_cell.length_c   1.000
_cell.angle_alpha   90.00
_cell.angle_beta   90.00
_cell.angle_gamma   90.00
#
_symmetry.space_group_name_H-M   'P 1'
#
loop_
_entity.id
_entity.type
_entity.pdbx_description
1 polymer ?
#
loop_
_entity_poly.entity_id
_entity_poly.type
_entity_poly.pdbx_seq_one_letter_code
_entity_poly.pdbx_strand_id
1 'polypeptide(L)'
;MEKVLQWLNWVLVADFFFVLLSLFWLTAAVIGRTTGIPLGLDLWYDLWEPLFTPAIGLLMGGALLTAAIGQINKYLDRRNEEVGR
;
A
#
# COMPACT_ATOMS: atom_id res chain seq x y z
N MET A 1 14.34 -6.89 16.40
CA MET A 1 13.58 -5.95 15.54
C MET A 1 13.43 -6.43 14.10
N GLU A 2 14.42 -7.08 13.49
CA GLU A 2 14.45 -7.38 12.04
C GLU A 2 13.28 -8.25 11.55
N LYS A 3 12.86 -9.26 12.31
CA LYS A 3 11.69 -10.10 11.98
C LYS A 3 10.38 -9.31 11.86
N VAL A 4 10.20 -8.27 12.67
CA VAL A 4 8.98 -7.45 12.66
C VAL A 4 8.92 -6.59 11.41
N LEU A 5 10.07 -6.00 11.02
CA LEU A 5 10.19 -5.25 9.77
C LEU A 5 9.99 -6.13 8.55
N GLN A 6 10.52 -7.36 8.57
CA GLN A 6 10.34 -8.31 7.47
C GLN A 6 8.90 -8.79 7.33
N TRP A 7 8.22 -9.06 8.45
CA TRP A 7 6.80 -9.43 8.44
C TRP A 7 5.92 -8.26 8.01
N LEU A 8 6.18 -7.04 8.50
CA LEU A 8 5.47 -5.83 8.07
C LEU A 8 5.65 -5.61 6.57
N ASN A 9 6.87 -5.72 6.04
CA ASN A 9 7.12 -5.60 4.61
C ASN A 9 6.37 -6.66 3.79
N TRP A 10 6.31 -7.90 4.27
CA TRP A 10 5.57 -8.97 3.60
C TRP A 10 4.06 -8.72 3.60
N VAL A 11 3.49 -8.28 4.73
CA VAL A 11 2.10 -7.85 4.83
C VAL A 11 1.82 -6.68 3.89
N LEU A 12 2.70 -5.68 3.87
CA LEU A 12 2.56 -4.49 3.03
C LEU A 12 2.59 -4.83 1.54
N VAL A 13 3.48 -5.74 1.14
CA VAL A 13 3.58 -6.23 -0.24
C VAL A 13 2.35 -7.07 -0.62
N ALA A 14 1.90 -7.98 0.26
CA ALA A 14 0.70 -8.78 0.03
C ALA A 14 -0.55 -7.88 -0.12
N ASP A 15 -0.67 -6.88 0.74
CA ASP A 15 -1.74 -5.88 0.73
C ASP A 15 -1.70 -5.03 -0.56
N PHE A 16 -0.52 -4.56 -0.97
CA PHE A 16 -0.33 -3.83 -2.23
C PHE A 16 -0.77 -4.63 -3.46
N PHE A 17 -0.37 -5.91 -3.54
CA PHE A 17 -0.79 -6.79 -4.63
C PHE A 17 -2.28 -7.08 -4.59
N PHE A 18 -2.86 -7.23 -3.39
CA PHE A 18 -4.28 -7.38 -3.22
C PHE A 18 -5.02 -6.17 -3.80
N VAL A 19 -4.64 -4.94 -3.43
CA VAL A 19 -5.22 -3.70 -3.97
C VAL A 19 -5.14 -3.62 -5.49
N LEU A 20 -3.98 -3.98 -6.07
CA LEU A 20 -3.77 -4.01 -7.53
C LEU A 20 -4.63 -5.05 -8.26
N LEU A 21 -4.66 -6.28 -7.76
CA LEU A 21 -5.43 -7.37 -8.36
C LEU A 21 -6.92 -7.08 -8.31
N SER A 22 -7.31 -6.43 -7.24
CA SER A 22 -8.64 -5.92 -7.07
C SER A 22 -8.94 -4.87 -8.18
N LEU A 23 -8.11 -3.87 -8.43
CA LEU A 23 -8.39 -2.90 -9.52
C LEU A 23 -8.63 -3.58 -10.88
N PHE A 24 -7.98 -4.72 -11.10
CA PHE A 24 -8.23 -5.57 -12.26
C PHE A 24 -9.63 -6.20 -12.24
N TRP A 25 -10.06 -6.70 -11.08
CA TRP A 25 -11.42 -7.20 -10.85
C TRP A 25 -12.48 -6.10 -11.02
N LEU A 26 -12.25 -4.87 -10.57
CA LEU A 26 -13.13 -3.73 -10.83
C LEU A 26 -13.32 -3.55 -12.35
N THR A 27 -12.23 -3.61 -13.12
CA THR A 27 -12.29 -3.50 -14.58
C THR A 27 -13.15 -4.61 -15.19
N ALA A 28 -12.98 -5.86 -14.74
CA ALA A 28 -13.82 -6.98 -15.16
C ALA A 28 -15.29 -6.81 -14.74
N ALA A 29 -15.55 -6.28 -13.55
CA ALA A 29 -16.89 -6.05 -13.01
C ALA A 29 -17.63 -4.92 -13.73
N VAL A 30 -16.92 -3.86 -14.14
CA VAL A 30 -17.46 -2.77 -14.97
C VAL A 30 -17.86 -3.29 -16.34
N ILE A 31 -17.04 -4.17 -16.95
CA ILE A 31 -17.39 -4.83 -18.21
C ILE A 31 -18.62 -5.74 -18.00
N GLY A 32 -18.67 -6.50 -16.90
CA GLY A 32 -19.81 -7.35 -16.54
C GLY A 32 -21.12 -6.60 -16.27
N ARG A 33 -21.07 -5.34 -15.83
CA ARG A 33 -22.27 -4.50 -15.64
C ARG A 33 -23.05 -4.30 -16.94
N THR A 34 -22.35 -4.28 -18.08
CA THR A 34 -22.99 -4.13 -19.40
C THR A 34 -23.82 -5.36 -19.79
N THR A 35 -23.56 -6.51 -19.17
CA THR A 35 -24.23 -7.79 -19.43
C THR A 35 -25.45 -8.05 -18.54
N GLY A 36 -25.85 -7.08 -17.70
CA GLY A 36 -27.10 -7.15 -16.93
C GLY A 36 -27.06 -8.03 -15.67
N ILE A 37 -25.90 -8.58 -15.32
CA ILE A 37 -25.72 -9.35 -14.09
C ILE A 37 -24.75 -8.57 -13.19
N PRO A 38 -25.13 -8.21 -11.95
CA PRO A 38 -24.26 -7.51 -11.00
C PRO A 38 -23.20 -8.49 -10.45
N LEU A 39 -22.30 -8.98 -11.31
CA LEU A 39 -21.36 -10.08 -11.04
C LEU A 39 -20.32 -9.79 -9.94
N GLY A 40 -20.39 -8.65 -9.27
CA GLY A 40 -19.47 -8.32 -8.20
C GLY A 40 -19.13 -6.85 -8.07
N LEU A 41 -19.82 -5.92 -8.75
CA LEU A 41 -19.66 -4.49 -8.50
C LEU A 41 -20.16 -4.09 -7.11
N ASP A 42 -21.34 -4.57 -6.69
CA ASP A 42 -21.84 -4.30 -5.34
C ASP A 42 -20.95 -4.97 -4.29
N LEU A 43 -20.61 -6.24 -4.48
CA LEU A 43 -19.69 -6.96 -3.59
C LEU A 43 -18.32 -6.27 -3.53
N TRP A 44 -17.82 -5.77 -4.67
CA TRP A 44 -16.60 -4.98 -4.74
C TRP A 44 -16.68 -3.70 -3.91
N TYR A 45 -17.76 -2.92 -4.06
CA TYR A 45 -17.98 -1.68 -3.31
C TYR A 45 -18.10 -1.96 -1.81
N ASP A 46 -18.78 -3.04 -1.43
CA ASP A 46 -18.92 -3.47 -0.04
C ASP A 46 -17.60 -3.97 0.57
N LEU A 47 -16.74 -4.62 -0.23
CA LEU A 47 -15.37 -4.92 0.18
C LEU A 47 -14.46 -3.68 0.14
N TRP A 48 -14.83 -2.65 -0.62
CA TRP A 48 -14.03 -1.43 -0.79
C TRP A 48 -13.81 -0.70 0.55
N GLU A 49 -14.90 -0.44 1.26
CA GLU A 49 -14.89 0.26 2.55
C GLU A 49 -14.02 -0.41 3.62
N PRO A 50 -14.21 -1.71 3.94
CA PRO A 50 -13.49 -2.37 5.03
C PRO A 50 -12.11 -2.92 4.65
N LEU A 51 -11.81 -3.19 3.37
CA LEU A 51 -10.47 -3.72 2.98
C LEU A 51 -9.54 -2.65 2.42
N PHE A 52 -10.01 -1.79 1.51
CA PHE A 52 -9.10 -0.94 0.72
C PHE A 52 -8.76 0.34 1.46
N THR A 53 -9.71 0.92 2.19
CA THR A 53 -9.48 2.10 3.02
C THR A 53 -8.36 1.86 4.05
N PRO A 54 -8.38 0.77 4.86
CA PRO A 54 -7.28 0.49 5.78
C PRO A 54 -5.99 0.05 5.07
N ALA A 55 -6.07 -0.70 3.97
CA ALA A 55 -4.92 -1.10 3.14
C ALA A 55 -4.12 0.12 2.64
N ILE A 56 -4.82 1.09 2.04
CA ILE A 56 -4.22 2.36 1.57
C ILE A 56 -3.62 3.13 2.74
N GLY A 57 -4.30 3.15 3.90
CA GLY A 57 -3.76 3.75 5.11
C GLY A 57 -2.45 3.11 5.56
N LEU A 58 -2.33 1.78 5.46
CA LEU A 58 -1.12 1.03 5.78
C LEU A 58 0.01 1.36 4.79
N LEU A 59 -0.30 1.38 3.48
CA LEU A 59 0.65 1.74 2.43
C LEU A 59 1.17 3.17 2.59
N MET A 60 0.27 4.11 2.84
CA MET A 60 0.63 5.50 3.11
C MET A 60 1.47 5.61 4.39
N GLY A 61 1.09 4.90 5.45
CA GLY A 61 1.88 4.80 6.68
C GLY A 61 3.29 4.27 6.44
N GLY A 62 3.43 3.17 5.69
CA GLY A 62 4.71 2.57 5.33
C GLY A 62 5.58 3.50 4.48
N ALA A 63 4.98 4.20 3.52
CA ALA A 63 5.67 5.18 2.68
C ALA A 63 6.15 6.38 3.51
N LEU A 64 5.32 6.91 4.40
CA LEU A 64 5.66 8.02 5.29
C LEU A 64 6.77 7.65 6.27
N LEU A 65 6.71 6.45 6.86
CA LEU A 65 7.77 5.91 7.71
C LEU A 65 9.10 5.84 6.96
N THR A 66 9.08 5.30 5.74
CA THR A 66 10.27 5.18 4.89
C THR A 66 10.84 6.55 4.53
N ALA A 67 9.97 7.50 4.16
CA ALA A 67 10.38 8.87 3.87
C ALA A 67 10.98 9.56 5.10
N ALA A 68 10.36 9.43 6.28
CA ALA A 68 10.85 10.04 7.51
C ALA A 68 12.23 9.48 7.91
N ILE A 69 12.42 8.17 7.87
CA ILE A 69 13.70 7.51 8.16
C ILE A 69 14.77 7.95 7.15
N GLY A 70 14.44 7.96 5.86
CA GLY A 70 15.35 8.39 4.80
C GLY A 70 15.79 9.86 4.98
N GLN A 71 14.88 10.73 5.41
CA GLN A 71 15.19 12.13 5.65
C GLN A 71 16.15 12.30 6.84
N ILE A 72 15.93 11.58 7.95
CA ILE A 72 16.80 11.60 9.13
C ILE A 72 18.19 11.07 8.79
N ASN A 73 18.29 9.94 8.08
CA ASN A 73 19.58 9.38 7.65
C ASN A 73 20.35 10.35 6.75
N LYS A 74 19.67 11.00 5.81
CA LYS A 74 20.28 12.02 4.94
C LYS A 74 20.81 13.22 5.73
N TYR A 75 20.11 13.66 6.78
CA TYR A 75 20.59 14.73 7.65
C TYR A 75 21.82 14.32 8.48
N LEU A 76 21.83 13.09 9.01
CA LEU A 76 22.96 12.57 9.78
C LEU A 76 24.21 12.36 8.92
N ASP A 77 24.05 11.85 7.70
CA ASP A 77 25.14 11.61 6.76
C ASP A 77 25.80 12.93 6.31
N ARG A 78 24.99 13.95 5.97
CA ARG A 78 25.49 15.30 5.68
C ARG A 78 26.33 15.91 6.79
N ARG A 79 25.92 15.72 8.06
CA ARG A 79 26.66 16.22 9.23
C ARG A 79 28.02 15.56 9.38
N ASN A 80 28.13 14.27 9.07
CA ASN A 80 29.41 13.56 9.14
C ASN A 80 30.39 14.00 8.04
N GLU A 81 29.90 14.35 6.85
CA GLU A 81 30.73 14.91 5.78
C GLU A 81 31.27 16.32 6.07
N GLU A 82 30.57 17.13 6.88
CA GLU A 82 31.02 18.46 7.29
C GLU A 82 32.00 18.42 8.46
N VAL A 83 31.89 17.44 9.35
CA VAL A 83 32.79 17.26 10.51
C VAL A 83 34.08 16.52 10.12
N GLY A 84 34.07 15.78 9.00
CA GLY A 84 35.23 15.06 8.45
C GLY A 84 36.11 15.84 7.47
N ARG A 85 35.86 17.14 7.25
CA ARG A 85 36.70 18.03 6.43
C ARG A 85 37.48 19.03 7.29
#